data_AF-A0AAW7L7T8-F1
#
_entry.id   AF-A0AAW7L7T8-F1
#
_cell.length_a   1.000
_cell.length_b   1.000
_cell.length_c   1.000
_cell.angle_alpha   90.00
_cell.angle_beta   90.00
_cell.angle_gamma   90.00
#
_symmetry.space_group_name_H-M   'P 1'
#
loop_
_entity.id
_entity.type
_entity.pdbx_description
1 polymer ?
#
loop_
_entity_poly.entity_id
_entity_poly.type
_entity_poly.pdbx_seq_one_letter_code
_entity_poly.pdbx_strand_id
1 'polypeptide(L)'
;MLENIPNGQLSAIATASFGTIASIIAISAIISNRQLAKKKNSLDTILVIKGDDKLKNAIGAIYKVHKDPTKSIETFAYDEHAAAEEAQHIRYVLNFYEYLSVGVDEGVYAERILKNSMYSTIVNVHERCKPFINIIRSQGQKTAYCNFEKLAVKWENNPIKKPKSN
;
A
#
# COMPACT_ATOMS: atom_id res chain seq x y z
N MET A 1 59.22 -6.10 4.33
CA MET A 1 58.53 -6.50 5.58
C MET A 1 57.30 -7.40 5.31
N LEU A 2 57.34 -8.25 4.28
CA LEU A 2 56.27 -9.21 3.93
C LEU A 2 56.82 -10.63 3.67
N GLU A 3 58.08 -10.90 4.03
CA GLU A 3 58.81 -12.07 3.49
C GLU A 3 58.87 -13.25 4.46
N ASN A 4 58.03 -13.32 5.50
CA ASN A 4 57.99 -14.48 6.40
C ASN A 4 56.61 -14.70 7.04
N ILE A 5 55.55 -14.80 6.21
CA ILE A 5 54.27 -15.36 6.69
C ILE A 5 54.30 -16.87 6.42
N PRO A 6 54.19 -17.73 7.46
CA PRO A 6 54.18 -19.19 7.27
C PRO A 6 53.04 -19.61 6.34
N ASN A 7 53.29 -20.56 5.43
CA ASN A 7 52.30 -21.02 4.43
C ASN A 7 50.92 -21.36 5.04
N GLY A 8 50.87 -21.90 6.26
CA GLY A 8 49.61 -22.20 6.97
C GLY A 8 48.82 -20.96 7.42
N GLN A 9 49.48 -19.82 7.65
CA GLN A 9 48.80 -18.55 7.93
C GLN A 9 48.29 -17.91 6.63
N LEU A 10 49.01 -18.06 5.51
CA LEU A 10 48.57 -17.57 4.20
C LEU A 10 47.27 -18.24 3.74
N SER A 11 47.15 -19.56 3.90
CA SER A 11 45.92 -20.30 3.60
C SER A 11 44.77 -19.90 4.51
N ALA A 12 45.03 -19.67 5.81
CA ALA A 12 44.00 -19.23 6.76
C ALA A 12 43.47 -17.82 6.43
N ILE A 13 44.36 -16.88 6.07
CA ILE A 13 43.98 -15.52 5.64
C ILE A 13 43.17 -15.58 4.34
N ALA A 14 43.57 -16.42 3.38
CA ALA A 14 42.84 -16.61 2.12
C ALA A 14 41.43 -17.17 2.36
N THR A 15 41.28 -18.25 3.15
CA THR A 15 39.97 -18.84 3.46
C THR A 15 39.06 -17.87 4.22
N ALA A 16 39.60 -17.12 5.19
CA ALA A 16 38.84 -16.09 5.91
C ALA A 16 38.38 -14.97 4.97
N SER A 17 39.22 -14.57 4.00
CA SER A 17 38.87 -13.57 2.99
C SER A 17 37.77 -14.06 2.03
N PHE A 18 37.81 -15.33 1.61
CA PHE A 18 36.72 -15.91 0.81
C PHE A 18 35.41 -15.99 1.59
N GLY A 19 35.46 -16.36 2.87
CA GLY A 19 34.28 -16.43 3.74
C GLY A 19 33.59 -15.08 3.91
N THR A 20 34.35 -13.99 4.08
CA THR A 20 33.79 -12.64 4.21
C THR A 20 33.19 -12.14 2.90
N ILE A 21 33.87 -12.33 1.76
CA ILE A 21 33.34 -11.97 0.44
C ILE A 21 32.04 -12.73 0.15
N ALA A 22 32.02 -14.05 0.38
CA ALA A 22 30.83 -14.87 0.20
C ALA A 22 29.67 -14.38 1.08
N SER A 23 29.95 -14.01 2.34
CA SER A 23 28.96 -13.46 3.25
C SER A 23 28.37 -12.13 2.76
N ILE A 24 29.22 -11.22 2.25
CA ILE A 24 28.77 -9.94 1.69
C ILE A 24 27.87 -10.15 0.46
N ILE A 25 28.25 -11.07 -0.43
CA ILE A 25 27.47 -11.41 -1.62
C ILE A 25 26.12 -12.01 -1.20
N ALA A 26 26.11 -12.94 -0.24
CA ALA A 26 24.89 -13.57 0.26
C ALA A 26 23.93 -12.55 0.89
N ILE A 27 24.43 -11.66 1.75
CA ILE A 27 23.64 -10.57 2.34
C ILE A 27 23.06 -9.67 1.24
N SER A 28 23.87 -9.28 0.26
CA SER A 28 23.44 -8.44 -0.86
C SER A 28 22.36 -9.12 -1.71
N ALA A 29 22.49 -10.44 -1.95
CA ALA A 29 21.50 -11.23 -2.66
C ALA A 29 20.18 -11.32 -1.88
N ILE A 30 20.22 -11.55 -0.57
CA ILE A 30 19.02 -11.59 0.29
C ILE A 30 18.27 -10.25 0.24
N ILE A 31 18.99 -9.13 0.38
CA ILE A 31 18.39 -7.79 0.31
C ILE A 31 17.75 -7.56 -1.06
N SER A 32 18.45 -7.91 -2.14
CA SER A 32 17.96 -7.76 -3.51
C SER A 32 16.71 -8.61 -3.77
N ASN A 33 16.70 -9.86 -3.31
CA ASN A 33 15.56 -10.77 -3.42
C ASN A 33 14.34 -10.24 -2.67
N ARG A 34 14.53 -9.70 -1.45
CA ARG A 34 13.44 -9.05 -0.70
C ARG A 34 12.85 -7.85 -1.46
N GLN A 35 13.70 -7.02 -2.06
CA GLN A 35 13.22 -5.89 -2.87
C GLN A 35 12.49 -6.34 -4.14
N LEU A 36 12.97 -7.38 -4.81
CA LEU A 36 12.31 -7.93 -6.00
C LEU A 36 10.94 -8.53 -5.64
N ALA A 37 10.87 -9.30 -4.56
CA ALA A 37 9.62 -9.87 -4.05
C ALA A 37 8.60 -8.76 -3.74
N LYS A 38 9.02 -7.70 -3.03
CA LYS A 38 8.17 -6.54 -2.72
C LYS A 38 7.61 -5.87 -3.99
N LYS A 39 8.44 -5.69 -5.02
CA LYS A 39 8.00 -5.12 -6.31
C LYS A 39 7.03 -6.05 -7.04
N LYS A 40 7.33 -7.34 -7.08
CA LYS A 40 6.47 -8.37 -7.68
C LYS A 40 5.10 -8.42 -7.00
N ASN A 41 5.07 -8.49 -5.67
CA ASN A 41 3.83 -8.50 -4.89
C ASN A 41 2.95 -7.28 -5.18
N SER A 42 3.55 -6.09 -5.32
CA SER A 42 2.80 -4.88 -5.72
C SER A 42 2.23 -4.95 -7.12
N LEU A 43 2.99 -5.49 -8.10
CA LEU A 43 2.49 -5.65 -9.46
C LEU A 43 1.37 -6.69 -9.54
N ASP A 44 1.55 -7.84 -8.90
CA ASP A 44 0.53 -8.89 -8.82
C ASP A 44 -0.75 -8.35 -8.16
N THR A 45 -0.61 -7.57 -7.09
CA THR A 45 -1.75 -6.90 -6.43
C THR A 45 -2.45 -5.91 -7.37
N ILE A 46 -1.71 -5.12 -8.16
CA ILE A 46 -2.31 -4.22 -9.15
C ILE A 46 -3.09 -5.01 -10.21
N LEU A 47 -2.59 -6.17 -10.65
CA LEU A 47 -3.29 -7.02 -11.60
C LEU A 47 -4.59 -7.59 -11.00
N VAL A 48 -4.56 -8.01 -9.72
CA VAL A 48 -5.76 -8.43 -8.98
C VAL A 48 -6.77 -7.28 -8.90
N ILE A 49 -6.35 -6.08 -8.51
CA ILE A 49 -7.23 -4.88 -8.47
C ILE A 49 -7.84 -4.60 -9.85
N LYS A 50 -7.06 -4.73 -10.93
CA LYS A 50 -7.55 -4.54 -12.29
C LYS A 50 -8.55 -5.60 -12.71
N GLY A 51 -8.49 -6.81 -12.16
CA GLY A 51 -9.47 -7.87 -12.39
C GLY A 51 -10.70 -7.81 -11.48
N ASP A 52 -10.67 -7.02 -10.40
CA ASP A 52 -11.75 -6.96 -9.43
C ASP A 52 -12.89 -6.02 -9.90
N ASP A 53 -13.85 -6.59 -10.62
CA ASP A 53 -15.04 -5.86 -11.07
C ASP A 53 -15.94 -5.41 -9.90
N LYS A 54 -15.93 -6.14 -8.79
CA LYS A 54 -16.67 -5.75 -7.59
C LYS A 54 -16.09 -4.45 -7.01
N LEU A 55 -14.76 -4.36 -6.90
CA LEU A 55 -14.09 -3.14 -6.46
C LEU A 55 -14.33 -1.96 -7.41
N LYS A 56 -14.25 -2.18 -8.73
CA LYS A 56 -14.55 -1.14 -9.71
C LYS A 56 -15.99 -0.62 -9.59
N ASN A 57 -16.96 -1.53 -9.47
CA ASN A 57 -18.37 -1.18 -9.33
C ASN A 57 -18.62 -0.44 -8.02
N ALA A 58 -18.02 -0.87 -6.92
CA ALA A 58 -18.15 -0.25 -5.62
C ALA A 58 -17.53 1.16 -5.58
N ILE A 59 -16.36 1.34 -6.20
CA ILE A 59 -15.77 2.67 -6.42
C ILE A 59 -16.72 3.53 -7.26
N GLY A 60 -17.27 2.97 -8.34
CA GLY A 60 -18.27 3.64 -9.18
C GLY A 60 -19.52 4.09 -8.39
N ALA A 61 -20.00 3.28 -7.45
CA ALA A 61 -21.11 3.62 -6.57
C ALA A 61 -20.79 4.84 -5.68
N ILE A 62 -19.59 4.92 -5.12
CA ILE A 62 -19.14 6.11 -4.35
C ILE A 62 -19.17 7.36 -5.23
N TYR A 63 -18.68 7.26 -6.48
CA TYR A 63 -18.74 8.39 -7.42
C TYR A 63 -20.17 8.79 -7.78
N LYS A 64 -21.08 7.83 -7.93
CA LYS A 64 -22.51 8.09 -8.20
C LYS A 64 -23.17 8.80 -7.02
N VAL A 65 -22.99 8.29 -5.80
CA VAL A 65 -23.54 8.92 -4.58
C VAL A 65 -23.06 10.36 -4.45
N HIS A 66 -21.76 10.62 -4.63
CA HIS A 66 -21.22 11.97 -4.49
C HIS A 66 -21.70 12.95 -5.59
N LYS A 67 -22.11 12.45 -6.76
CA LYS A 67 -22.64 13.31 -7.85
C LYS A 67 -24.14 13.57 -7.71
N ASP A 68 -24.84 12.79 -6.90
CA ASP A 68 -26.27 12.91 -6.70
C ASP A 68 -26.55 13.96 -5.61
N PRO A 69 -27.16 15.11 -5.93
CA PRO A 69 -27.41 16.17 -4.95
C PRO A 69 -28.42 15.76 -3.87
N THR A 70 -29.15 14.66 -4.07
CA THR A 70 -30.16 14.14 -3.12
C THR A 70 -29.60 13.14 -2.13
N LYS A 71 -28.39 12.62 -2.38
CA LYS A 71 -27.75 11.61 -1.53
C LYS A 71 -26.56 12.22 -0.80
N SER A 72 -26.42 11.86 0.47
CA SER A 72 -25.21 12.13 1.24
C SER A 72 -24.53 10.82 1.59
N ILE A 73 -23.20 10.76 1.49
CA ILE A 73 -22.47 9.53 1.76
C ILE A 73 -22.52 9.14 3.24
N GLU A 74 -22.70 10.11 4.14
CA GLU A 74 -22.75 9.88 5.58
C GLU A 74 -24.02 9.16 6.04
N THR A 75 -25.13 9.23 5.28
CA THR A 75 -26.36 8.51 5.63
C THR A 75 -26.13 7.00 5.65
N PHE A 76 -25.30 6.51 4.74
CA PHE A 76 -24.96 5.08 4.64
C PHE A 76 -24.10 4.56 5.80
N ALA A 77 -23.57 5.44 6.65
CA ALA A 77 -22.82 5.05 7.83
C ALA A 77 -23.72 4.59 8.99
N TYR A 78 -24.98 5.00 9.04
CA TYR A 78 -25.93 4.62 10.08
C TYR A 78 -26.47 3.20 9.89
N ASP A 79 -26.76 2.53 11.01
CA ASP A 79 -27.21 1.13 11.02
C ASP A 79 -28.51 0.90 10.24
N GLU A 80 -29.40 1.89 10.21
CA GLU A 80 -30.64 1.88 9.42
C GLU A 80 -30.41 1.70 7.91
N HIS A 81 -29.25 2.16 7.41
CA HIS A 81 -28.86 2.07 6.02
C HIS A 81 -27.76 1.03 5.77
N ALA A 82 -27.33 0.28 6.78
CA ALA A 82 -26.23 -0.67 6.66
C ALA A 82 -26.48 -1.79 5.64
N ALA A 83 -27.75 -2.15 5.42
CA ALA A 83 -28.17 -3.14 4.43
C ALA A 83 -28.33 -2.57 3.01
N ALA A 84 -28.26 -1.24 2.84
CA ALA A 84 -28.34 -0.62 1.52
C ALA A 84 -27.14 -1.02 0.66
N GLU A 85 -27.37 -1.20 -0.64
CA GLU A 85 -26.32 -1.62 -1.57
C GLU A 85 -25.15 -0.63 -1.58
N GLU A 86 -25.43 0.68 -1.51
CA GLU A 86 -24.41 1.72 -1.42
C GLU A 86 -23.57 1.61 -0.16
N ALA A 87 -24.17 1.32 1.00
CA ALA A 87 -23.45 1.12 2.24
C ALA A 87 -22.50 -0.07 2.16
N GLN A 88 -22.94 -1.17 1.53
CA GLN A 88 -22.11 -2.36 1.29
C GLN A 88 -20.95 -2.04 0.34
N HIS A 89 -21.18 -1.29 -0.73
CA HIS A 89 -20.14 -0.85 -1.66
C HIS A 89 -19.11 0.06 -0.98
N ILE A 90 -19.56 1.05 -0.21
CA ILE A 90 -18.67 1.96 0.53
C ILE A 90 -17.79 1.17 1.50
N ARG A 91 -18.40 0.30 2.32
CA ARG A 91 -17.65 -0.55 3.28
C ARG A 91 -16.67 -1.49 2.56
N TYR A 92 -17.05 -2.05 1.41
CA TYR A 92 -16.16 -2.91 0.63
C TYR A 92 -14.90 -2.16 0.17
N VAL A 93 -15.06 -0.97 -0.40
CA VAL A 93 -13.95 -0.13 -0.85
C VAL A 93 -13.05 0.29 0.31
N LEU A 94 -13.66 0.75 1.41
CA LEU A 94 -12.92 1.19 2.58
C LEU A 94 -12.15 0.05 3.26
N ASN A 95 -12.76 -1.13 3.39
CA ASN A 95 -12.09 -2.33 3.91
C ASN A 95 -10.94 -2.74 3.00
N PHE A 96 -11.14 -2.73 1.68
CA PHE A 96 -10.10 -3.05 0.71
C PHE A 96 -8.88 -2.15 0.88
N TYR A 97 -9.08 -0.83 0.93
CA TYR A 97 -7.97 0.11 1.08
C TYR A 97 -7.37 0.13 2.49
N GLU A 98 -8.12 -0.21 3.53
CA GLU A 98 -7.56 -0.42 4.87
C GLU A 98 -6.53 -1.56 4.86
N TYR A 99 -6.87 -2.72 4.29
CA TYR A 99 -5.95 -3.85 4.20
C TYR A 99 -4.76 -3.56 3.28
N LEU A 100 -5.00 -2.88 2.14
CA LEU A 100 -3.91 -2.45 1.27
C LEU A 100 -2.92 -1.53 2.01
N SER A 101 -3.45 -0.63 2.84
CA SER A 101 -2.65 0.33 3.59
C SER A 101 -1.79 -0.34 4.66
N VAL A 102 -2.32 -1.35 5.35
CA VAL A 102 -1.53 -2.21 6.25
C VAL A 102 -0.38 -2.87 5.48
N GLY A 103 -0.64 -3.44 4.31
CA GLY A 103 0.42 -4.06 3.50
C GLY A 103 1.50 -3.07 3.01
N VAL A 104 1.17 -1.79 2.88
CA VAL A 104 2.16 -0.73 2.62
C VAL A 104 3.00 -0.44 3.86
N ASP A 105 2.36 -0.27 5.02
CA ASP A 105 3.01 0.06 6.29
C ASP A 105 3.96 -1.07 6.74
N GLU A 106 3.53 -2.33 6.60
CA GLU A 106 4.31 -3.54 6.88
C GLU A 106 5.38 -3.83 5.80
N GLY A 107 5.47 -2.99 4.77
CA GLY A 107 6.50 -3.10 3.75
C GLY A 107 6.35 -4.31 2.81
N VAL A 108 5.20 -4.98 2.80
CA VAL A 108 4.84 -6.05 1.86
C VAL A 108 4.79 -5.50 0.42
N TYR A 109 4.34 -4.26 0.29
CA TYR A 109 4.20 -3.59 -1.01
C TYR A 109 5.19 -2.45 -1.21
N ALA A 110 5.74 -2.36 -2.42
CA ALA A 110 6.46 -1.19 -2.89
C ALA A 110 5.49 -0.01 -3.05
N GLU A 111 5.38 0.83 -2.01
CA GLU A 111 4.50 2.01 -1.99
C GLU A 111 4.62 2.86 -3.25
N ARG A 112 5.85 3.08 -3.77
CA ARG A 112 6.07 3.84 -5.00
C ARG A 112 5.31 3.26 -6.20
N ILE A 113 5.27 1.93 -6.34
CA ILE A 113 4.58 1.25 -7.44
C ILE A 113 3.07 1.44 -7.29
N LEU A 114 2.53 1.21 -6.09
CA LEU A 114 1.11 1.39 -5.82
C LEU A 114 0.68 2.84 -6.03
N LYS A 115 1.41 3.80 -5.42
CA LYS A 115 1.14 5.23 -5.54
C LYS A 115 1.11 5.68 -7.00
N ASN A 116 2.10 5.29 -7.80
CA ASN A 116 2.11 5.63 -9.23
C ASN A 116 0.92 5.03 -10.01
N SER A 117 0.35 3.92 -9.55
CA SER A 117 -0.77 3.25 -10.21
C SER A 117 -2.15 3.75 -9.77
N MET A 118 -2.32 4.19 -8.52
CA MET A 118 -3.64 4.43 -7.94
C MET A 118 -3.74 5.70 -7.08
N TYR A 119 -2.78 6.62 -7.22
CA TYR A 119 -2.74 7.90 -6.48
C TYR A 119 -4.11 8.59 -6.44
N SER A 120 -4.66 8.93 -7.61
CA SER A 120 -5.91 9.69 -7.71
C SER A 120 -7.08 8.92 -7.13
N THR A 121 -7.12 7.59 -7.33
CA THR A 121 -8.20 6.76 -6.78
C THR A 121 -8.19 6.78 -5.26
N ILE A 122 -7.04 6.55 -4.62
CA ILE A 122 -6.94 6.52 -3.15
C ILE A 122 -7.27 7.88 -2.55
N VAL A 123 -6.71 8.96 -3.09
CA VAL A 123 -6.95 10.32 -2.57
C VAL A 123 -8.42 10.70 -2.74
N ASN A 124 -9.00 10.51 -3.93
CA ASN A 124 -10.40 10.88 -4.20
C ASN A 124 -11.39 10.03 -3.39
N VAL A 125 -11.14 8.72 -3.26
CA VAL A 125 -12.01 7.83 -2.46
C VAL A 125 -11.98 8.26 -1.00
N HIS A 126 -10.80 8.56 -0.46
CA HIS A 126 -10.66 9.04 0.91
C HIS A 126 -11.41 10.36 1.12
N GLU A 127 -11.16 11.36 0.26
CA GLU A 127 -11.83 12.66 0.31
C GLU A 127 -13.36 12.49 0.34
N ARG A 128 -13.90 11.67 -0.56
CA ARG A 128 -15.33 11.43 -0.68
C ARG A 128 -15.91 10.67 0.49
N CYS A 129 -15.19 9.68 1.02
CA CYS A 129 -15.68 8.83 2.11
C CYS A 129 -15.37 9.37 3.51
N LYS A 130 -14.62 10.48 3.63
CA LYS A 130 -14.28 11.07 4.91
C LYS A 130 -15.49 11.33 5.82
N PRO A 131 -16.65 11.85 5.33
CA PRO A 131 -17.84 11.99 6.16
C PRO A 131 -18.36 10.67 6.72
N PHE A 132 -18.41 9.62 5.89
CA PHE A 132 -18.80 8.27 6.31
C PHE A 132 -17.86 7.72 7.40
N ILE A 133 -16.54 7.85 7.21
CA ILE A 133 -15.54 7.39 8.19
C ILE A 133 -15.72 8.10 9.53
N ASN A 134 -15.95 9.42 9.50
CA ASN A 134 -16.14 10.22 10.71
C ASN A 134 -17.38 9.79 11.51
N ILE A 135 -18.49 9.48 10.83
CA ILE A 135 -19.71 8.98 11.49
C ILE A 135 -19.47 7.60 12.12
N ILE A 136 -18.84 6.67 11.40
CA ILE A 136 -18.52 5.34 11.96
C ILE A 136 -17.65 5.47 13.23
N ARG A 137 -16.69 6.39 13.23
CA ARG A 137 -15.83 6.64 14.39
C ARG A 137 -16.57 7.31 15.55
N SER A 138 -17.49 8.24 15.27
CA SER A 138 -18.29 8.89 16.32
C SER A 138 -19.27 7.92 16.98
N GLN A 139 -19.73 6.89 16.24
CA GLN A 139 -20.57 5.80 16.75
C GLN A 139 -19.79 4.75 17.58
N GLY A 140 -18.48 4.89 17.75
CA GLY A 140 -17.68 4.08 18.68
C GLY A 140 -16.55 3.28 18.04
N GLN A 141 -16.51 3.14 16.71
CA GLN A 141 -15.42 2.45 16.01
C GLN A 141 -14.24 3.39 15.76
N LYS A 142 -13.61 3.87 16.84
CA LYS A 142 -12.61 4.97 16.82
C LYS A 142 -11.45 4.74 15.84
N THR A 143 -11.05 3.49 15.62
CA THR A 143 -9.91 3.12 14.76
C THR A 143 -10.31 2.74 13.34
N ALA A 144 -11.60 2.82 12.99
CA ALA A 144 -12.08 2.44 11.67
C ALA A 144 -11.34 3.24 10.58
N TYR A 145 -10.76 2.53 9.62
CA TYR A 145 -10.14 3.10 8.43
C TYR A 145 -8.94 4.04 8.70
N CYS A 146 -8.29 3.94 9.86
CA CYS A 146 -7.16 4.79 10.21
C CYS A 146 -5.93 4.55 9.33
N ASN A 147 -5.66 3.30 8.93
CA ASN A 147 -4.52 3.03 8.04
C ASN A 147 -4.77 3.58 6.64
N PHE A 148 -5.99 3.44 6.15
CA PHE A 148 -6.40 4.04 4.89
C PHE A 148 -6.28 5.56 4.90
N GLU A 149 -6.83 6.23 5.92
CA GLU A 149 -6.71 7.69 6.07
C GLU A 149 -5.24 8.12 6.16
N LYS A 150 -4.42 7.44 6.98
CA LYS A 150 -2.97 7.71 7.10
C LYS A 150 -2.29 7.63 5.73
N LEU A 151 -2.58 6.59 4.94
CA LEU A 151 -1.99 6.42 3.61
C LEU A 151 -2.46 7.51 2.65
N ALA A 152 -3.76 7.78 2.60
CA ALA A 152 -4.36 8.77 1.70
C ALA A 152 -3.83 10.18 1.98
N VAL A 153 -3.79 10.60 3.26
CA VAL A 153 -3.24 11.90 3.68
C VAL A 153 -1.74 11.98 3.38
N LYS A 154 -0.97 10.92 3.63
CA LYS A 154 0.45 10.86 3.24
C LYS A 154 0.65 11.04 1.74
N TRP A 155 -0.28 10.51 0.93
CA TRP A 155 -0.20 10.65 -0.52
C TRP A 155 -0.60 12.03 -0.98
N GLU A 156 -1.71 12.56 -0.47
CA GLU A 156 -2.19 13.93 -0.73
C GLU A 156 -1.10 14.98 -0.43
N ASN A 157 -0.41 14.85 0.71
CA ASN A 157 0.70 15.74 1.10
C ASN A 157 1.99 15.55 0.28
N ASN A 158 2.08 14.52 -0.56
CA ASN A 158 3.24 14.24 -1.39
C ASN A 158 2.78 13.79 -2.78
N PRO A 159 2.21 14.69 -3.61
CA PRO A 159 1.64 14.32 -4.88
C PRO A 159 2.67 13.70 -5.83
N ILE A 160 2.20 12.87 -6.77
CA ILE A 160 3.06 12.36 -7.84
C ILE A 160 3.62 13.54 -8.65
N LYS A 161 4.92 13.51 -8.96
CA LYS A 161 5.53 14.52 -9.83
C LYS A 161 4.93 14.37 -11.23
N LYS A 162 4.43 15.47 -11.80
CA LYS A 162 4.01 15.49 -13.21
C LYS A 162 5.19 15.01 -14.08
N PRO A 163 4.97 14.10 -15.05
CA PRO A 163 5.98 13.83 -16.06
C PRO A 163 6.38 15.15 -16.70
N LYS A 164 7.68 15.37 -16.94
CA LYS A 164 8.11 16.52 -17.75
C LYS A 164 7.42 16.38 -19.11
N SER A 165 6.62 17.36 -19.51
CA SER A 165 6.16 17.46 -20.89
C SER A 165 7.40 17.75 -21.73
N ASN A 166 7.73 16.83 -22.64
CA ASN A 166 8.67 17.11 -23.73
C ASN A 166 7.99 18.01 -24.77
#